data_AF-A0A9D6UFK9-F1
#
_entry.id   AF-A0A9D6UFK9-F1
#
_cell.length_a   1.000
_cell.length_b   1.000
_cell.length_c   1.000
_cell.angle_alpha   90.00
_cell.angle_beta   90.00
_cell.angle_gamma   90.00
#
_symmetry.space_group_name_H-M   'P 1'
#
loop_
_entity.id
_entity.type
_entity.pdbx_description
1 polymer ?
#
loop_
_entity_poly.entity_id
_entity_poly.type
_entity_poly.pdbx_seq_one_letter_code
_entity_poly.pdbx_strand_id
1 'polypeptide(L)'
;MTYKPADIILVNFPFTDLVSSKVRPAVVITIKGEDAIILGIFSKIPEKIMDSWFVIDEGAEYFTKTGLKKRSVIKTEKIAVIHSSIIKKPLGSIPKDNLI
;
A
#
# COMPACT_ATOMS: atom_id res chain seq x y z
N MET A 1 15.39 3.44 9.67
CA MET A 1 13.99 3.09 9.37
C MET A 1 13.76 1.60 9.65
N THR A 2 12.63 1.23 10.26
CA THR A 2 12.28 -0.17 10.58
C THR A 2 11.08 -0.65 9.74
N TYR A 3 11.05 -0.29 8.46
CA TYR A 3 10.06 -0.83 7.51
C TYR A 3 10.77 -1.84 6.62
N LYS A 4 10.00 -2.74 6.00
CA LYS A 4 10.49 -3.80 5.11
C LYS A 4 9.56 -3.90 3.88
N PRO A 5 10.05 -4.50 2.78
CA PRO A 5 9.17 -4.88 1.68
C PRO A 5 7.98 -5.69 2.18
N ALA A 6 6.81 -5.43 1.58
CA ALA A 6 5.50 -5.96 1.94
C ALA A 6 4.85 -5.41 3.22
N ASP A 7 5.50 -4.50 3.95
CA ASP A 7 4.84 -3.77 5.04
C ASP A 7 3.72 -2.87 4.49
N ILE A 8 2.61 -2.81 5.20
CA ILE A 8 1.53 -1.86 4.95
C ILE A 8 1.64 -0.72 5.93
N ILE A 9 1.72 0.48 5.39
CA ILE A 9 1.88 1.73 6.12
C ILE A 9 0.75 2.71 5.78
N LEU A 10 0.38 3.54 6.75
CA LEU A 10 -0.53 4.65 6.54
C LEU A 10 0.27 5.91 6.23
N VAL A 11 0.02 6.54 5.08
CA VAL A 11 0.81 7.69 4.59
C VAL A 11 -0.10 8.81 4.09
N ASN A 12 0.41 10.03 4.02
CA ASN A 12 -0.18 11.08 3.17
C ASN A 12 0.18 10.77 1.71
N PHE A 13 -0.62 9.94 1.05
CA PHE A 13 -0.32 9.47 -0.30
C PHE A 13 -0.55 10.60 -1.31
N PRO A 14 0.46 10.99 -2.12
CA PRO A 14 0.33 12.07 -3.09
C PRO A 14 -0.60 11.66 -4.23
N PHE A 15 -1.41 12.60 -4.72
CA PHE A 15 -2.10 12.41 -5.99
C PHE A 15 -1.13 12.51 -7.16
N THR A 16 -1.54 11.97 -8.30
CA THR A 16 -0.69 11.94 -9.51
C THR A 16 -0.46 13.33 -10.12
N ASP A 17 -1.24 14.33 -9.71
CA ASP A 17 -0.98 15.75 -10.03
C ASP A 17 0.07 16.39 -9.11
N LEU A 18 0.49 15.70 -8.04
CA LEU A 18 1.41 16.15 -7.01
C LEU A 18 0.97 17.42 -6.25
N VAL A 19 -0.28 17.86 -6.42
CA VAL A 19 -0.79 19.10 -5.81
C VAL A 19 -1.34 18.84 -4.42
N SER A 20 -1.93 17.67 -4.22
CA SER A 20 -2.57 17.33 -2.95
C SER A 20 -2.32 15.88 -2.55
N SER A 21 -2.63 15.55 -1.31
CA SER A 21 -2.48 14.21 -0.76
C SER A 21 -3.70 13.77 0.02
N LYS A 22 -3.86 12.46 0.19
CA LYS A 22 -4.88 11.90 1.07
C LYS A 22 -4.27 10.82 1.95
N VAL A 23 -4.72 10.77 3.20
CA VAL A 23 -4.36 9.68 4.11
C VAL A 23 -4.88 8.36 3.58
N ARG A 24 -3.97 7.45 3.18
CA ARG A 24 -4.31 6.14 2.62
C ARG A 24 -3.29 5.08 3.03
N PRO A 25 -3.69 3.81 3.12
CA PRO A 25 -2.73 2.72 3.22
C PRO A 25 -1.92 2.59 1.93
N ALA A 26 -0.68 2.15 2.07
CA ALA A 26 0.22 1.82 0.97
C ALA A 26 1.09 0.62 1.35
N VAL A 27 1.45 -0.21 0.36
CA VAL A 27 2.43 -1.28 0.56
C VAL A 27 3.82 -0.78 0.21
N VAL A 28 4.80 -1.14 1.03
CA VAL A 28 6.22 -0.86 0.78
C VAL A 28 6.76 -1.87 -0.21
N ILE A 29 7.33 -1.38 -1.31
CA ILE A 29 8.02 -2.20 -2.30
C ILE A 29 9.50 -2.33 -1.92
N THR A 30 10.15 -1.21 -1.62
CA THR A 30 11.53 -1.18 -1.15
C THR A 30 11.83 0.10 -0.37
N ILE A 31 12.89 0.07 0.43
CA ILE A 31 13.42 1.22 1.17
C ILE A 31 14.85 1.46 0.71
N LYS A 32 15.21 2.74 0.54
CA LYS A 32 16.53 3.22 0.12
C LYS A 32 16.89 4.45 0.96
N GLY A 33 17.69 4.24 2.00
CA GLY A 33 18.01 5.30 2.96
C GLY A 33 16.75 5.75 3.71
N GLU A 34 16.38 7.02 3.54
CA GLU A 34 15.20 7.62 4.15
C GLU A 34 13.97 7.58 3.24
N ASP A 35 14.14 7.12 1.99
CA ASP A 35 13.07 7.04 1.00
C ASP A 35 12.48 5.63 0.91
N ALA A 36 11.19 5.56 0.63
CA ALA A 36 10.47 4.32 0.36
C ALA A 36 9.73 4.42 -0.98
N ILE A 37 9.83 3.36 -1.79
CA ILE A 37 8.99 3.16 -2.97
C ILE A 37 7.75 2.39 -2.52
N ILE A 38 6.57 2.95 -2.78
CA ILE A 38 5.30 2.44 -2.28
C ILE A 38 4.26 2.33 -3.39
N LEU A 39 3.31 1.40 -3.24
CA LEU A 39 2.08 1.33 -4.04
C LEU A 39 0.86 1.65 -3.18
N GLY A 40 -0.04 2.49 -3.71
CA GLY A 40 -1.26 2.89 -3.03
C GLY A 40 -2.30 1.77 -2.96
N ILE A 41 -2.94 1.64 -1.78
CA ILE A 41 -4.04 0.69 -1.53
C ILE A 41 -5.37 1.44 -1.50
N PHE A 42 -6.36 0.90 -2.19
CA PHE A 42 -7.67 1.54 -2.39
C PHE A 42 -8.79 0.58 -2.01
N SER A 43 -9.74 1.04 -1.20
CA SER A 43 -10.91 0.24 -0.84
C SER A 43 -12.09 0.40 -1.80
N LYS A 44 -12.00 1.31 -2.78
CA LYS A 44 -13.04 1.47 -3.82
C LYS A 44 -12.61 0.61 -5.00
N ILE A 45 -13.16 -0.60 -5.02
CA ILE A 45 -12.88 -1.60 -6.03
C ILE A 45 -13.88 -1.39 -7.18
N PRO A 46 -13.44 -1.11 -8.41
CA PRO A 46 -14.31 -1.04 -9.57
C PRO A 46 -14.74 -2.44 -10.01
N GLU A 47 -15.79 -2.52 -10.83
CA GLU A 47 -16.30 -3.79 -11.36
C GLU A 47 -15.27 -4.52 -12.22
N LYS A 48 -14.51 -3.76 -13.04
CA LYS A 48 -13.43 -4.31 -13.86
C LYS A 48 -12.10 -4.15 -13.14
N ILE A 49 -11.50 -5.28 -12.75
CA ILE A 49 -10.15 -5.34 -12.21
C ILE A 49 -9.15 -5.43 -13.37
N MET A 50 -8.07 -4.64 -13.28
CA MET A 50 -6.98 -4.72 -14.25
C MET A 50 -6.04 -5.86 -13.87
N ASP A 51 -5.44 -6.51 -14.87
CA ASP A 51 -4.51 -7.63 -14.65
C ASP A 51 -3.29 -7.24 -13.81
N SER A 52 -2.92 -5.97 -13.84
CA SER A 52 -1.80 -5.42 -13.07
C SER A 52 -2.15 -5.10 -11.62
N TRP A 53 -3.41 -5.27 -11.20
CA TRP A 53 -3.86 -4.93 -9.86
C TRP A 53 -3.89 -6.15 -8.95
N PHE A 54 -3.52 -5.94 -7.69
CA PHE A 54 -3.54 -7.00 -6.69
C PHE A 54 -4.72 -6.81 -5.74
N VAL A 55 -5.66 -7.76 -5.73
CA VAL A 55 -6.82 -7.72 -4.84
C VAL A 55 -6.46 -8.35 -3.49
N ILE A 56 -6.71 -7.61 -2.43
CA ILE A 56 -6.60 -8.07 -1.04
C ILE A 56 -8.00 -8.40 -0.56
N ASP A 57 -8.31 -9.70 -0.51
CA ASP A 57 -9.64 -10.18 -0.13
C ASP A 57 -9.81 -10.28 1.39
N GLU A 58 -10.98 -9.90 1.91
CA GLU A 58 -11.30 -10.00 3.34
C GLU A 58 -11.36 -11.45 3.82
N GLY A 59 -11.70 -12.38 2.93
CA GLY A 59 -11.76 -13.81 3.22
C GLY A 59 -10.39 -14.51 3.21
N ALA A 60 -9.31 -13.83 2.84
CA ALA A 60 -7.99 -14.44 2.80
C ALA A 60 -7.43 -14.65 4.22
N GLU A 61 -6.78 -15.79 4.47
CA GLU A 61 -6.20 -16.13 5.78
C GLU A 61 -5.21 -15.05 6.28
N TYR A 62 -4.48 -14.44 5.35
CA TYR A 62 -3.52 -13.38 5.66
C TYR A 62 -4.15 -12.00 5.88
N PHE A 63 -5.45 -11.82 5.62
CA PHE A 63 -6.09 -10.50 5.63
C PHE A 63 -5.93 -9.78 6.96
N THR A 64 -6.09 -10.50 8.07
CA THR A 64 -5.95 -9.95 9.43
C THR A 64 -4.55 -9.39 9.70
N LYS A 65 -3.51 -9.95 9.06
CA LYS A 65 -2.11 -9.49 9.19
C LYS A 65 -1.86 -8.17 8.44
N THR A 66 -2.74 -7.80 7.51
CA THR A 66 -2.59 -6.57 6.71
C THR A 66 -2.94 -5.30 7.50
N GLY A 67 -3.77 -5.42 8.54
CA GLY A 67 -4.33 -4.28 9.27
C GLY A 67 -5.36 -3.46 8.45
N LEU A 68 -5.75 -3.92 7.27
CA LEU A 68 -6.82 -3.30 6.48
C LEU A 68 -8.18 -3.65 7.09
N LYS A 69 -9.14 -2.73 6.94
CA LYS A 69 -10.48 -2.88 7.53
C LYS A 69 -11.50 -3.53 6.60
N LYS A 70 -11.19 -3.60 5.32
CA LYS A 70 -12.06 -4.13 4.27
C LYS A 70 -11.28 -4.46 3.00
N ARG A 71 -11.97 -5.12 2.08
CA ARG A 71 -11.51 -5.55 0.77
C ARG A 71 -10.90 -4.36 0.07
N SER A 72 -9.69 -4.56 -0.43
CA SER A 72 -8.91 -3.48 -1.01
C SER A 72 -8.18 -3.96 -2.26
N VAL A 73 -7.67 -3.01 -3.04
CA VAL A 73 -6.87 -3.27 -4.23
C VAL A 73 -5.61 -2.43 -4.22
N ILE A 74 -4.48 -3.07 -4.49
CA ILE A 74 -3.22 -2.39 -4.79
C ILE A 74 -3.24 -2.04 -6.27
N LYS A 75 -3.07 -0.76 -6.57
CA LYS A 75 -3.05 -0.24 -7.94
C LYS A 75 -1.61 0.03 -8.35
N THR A 76 -1.08 -0.75 -9.28
CA THR A 76 0.33 -0.66 -9.71
C THR A 76 0.67 0.66 -10.40
N GLU A 77 -0.31 1.34 -11.00
CA GLU A 77 -0.13 2.69 -11.55
C GLU A 77 -0.10 3.79 -10.47
N LYS A 78 -0.43 3.46 -9.22
CA LYS A 78 -0.37 4.39 -8.08
C LYS A 78 0.88 4.13 -7.26
N ILE A 79 2.03 4.33 -7.92
CA ILE A 79 3.37 4.24 -7.35
C ILE A 79 3.89 5.62 -6.93
N ALA A 80 4.61 5.69 -5.82
CA ALA A 80 5.27 6.92 -5.38
C ALA A 80 6.58 6.61 -4.65
N VAL A 81 7.54 7.54 -4.73
CA VAL A 81 8.69 7.60 -3.82
C VAL A 81 8.35 8.61 -2.74
N ILE A 82 8.50 8.22 -1.47
CA ILE A 82 8.18 9.06 -0.33
C ILE A 82 9.31 9.10 0.69
N HIS A 83 9.48 10.25 1.32
CA HIS A 83 10.37 10.36 2.47
C HIS A 83 9.72 9.77 3.73
N SER A 84 10.52 9.15 4.59
CA SER A 84 10.10 8.52 5.84
C SER A 84 9.21 9.37 6.74
N SER A 85 9.43 10.68 6.74
CA SER A 85 8.71 11.64 7.59
C SER A 85 7.22 11.76 7.29
N ILE A 86 6.77 11.36 6.09
CA ILE A 86 5.33 11.43 5.74
C ILE A 86 4.56 10.15 6.10
N ILE A 87 5.27 9.14 6.63
CA ILE A 87 4.65 7.92 7.15
C ILE A 87 4.02 8.22 8.50
N LYS A 88 2.72 7.97 8.62
CA LYS A 88 1.96 8.23 9.85
C LYS A 88 2.09 7.09 10.85
N LYS A 89 1.92 5.85 10.39
CA LYS A 89 2.04 4.65 11.23
C LYS A 89 2.10 3.35 10.41
N PRO A 90 2.69 2.28 10.95
CA PRO A 90 2.49 0.93 10.42
C PRO A 90 1.04 0.47 10.62
N LEU A 91 0.57 -0.42 9.73
CA LEU A 91 -0.72 -1.10 9.85
C LEU A 91 -0.55 -2.62 9.96
N GLY A 92 0.38 -3.19 9.19
CA GLY A 92 0.56 -4.63 9.11
C GLY A 92 1.52 -5.00 7.99
N SER A 93 1.38 -6.20 7.43
CA SER A 93 2.15 -6.65 6.27
C SER A 93 1.37 -7.64 5.42
N ILE A 94 1.74 -7.76 4.16
CA ILE A 94 1.33 -8.86 3.28
C ILE A 94 2.42 -9.94 3.38
N PRO A 95 2.09 -11.21 3.63
CA PRO A 95 3.10 -12.26 3.60
C PRO A 95 3.77 -12.31 2.22
N LYS A 96 5.08 -12.53 2.19
CA LYS A 96 5.85 -12.49 0.93
C LYS A 96 5.33 -13.46 -0.12
N ASP A 97 4.85 -14.63 0.30
CA ASP A 97 4.29 -15.65 -0.60
C ASP A 97 2.99 -15.20 -1.28
N ASN A 98 2.37 -14.13 -0.78
CA ASN A 98 1.15 -13.53 -1.32
C ASN A 98 1.42 -12.23 -2.09
N LEU A 99 2.66 -11.76 -2.18
CA LEU A 99 3.03 -10.57 -2.96
C LEU A 99 3.86 -11.04 -4.17
N ILE A 100 3.32 -10.82 -5.38
CA ILE A 100 3.91 -11.24 -6.66
C ILE A 100 5.24 -10.52 -6.92
#